data_AF-A0A2V4EBU2-F1
#
_entry.id   AF-A0A2V4EBU2-F1
#
_cell.length_a   1.000
_cell.length_b   1.000
_cell.length_c   1.000
_cell.angle_alpha   90.00
_cell.angle_beta   90.00
_cell.angle_gamma   90.00
#
_symmetry.space_group_name_H-M   'P 1'
#
loop_
_entity.id
_entity.type
_entity.pdbx_description
1 polymer ?
#
loop_
_entity_poly.entity_id
_entity_poly.type
_entity_poly.pdbx_seq_one_letter_code
_entity_poly.pdbx_strand_id
1 'polypeptide(L)'
;MSDHYQIITGIVSELEIFDTEQQFLKTRKLAGLPALGLFFLGDVVAAASQLNTTDSNEEAAEFLNSVQYFRCKMGSNIIEGIFCRVFFNNGDQVEVVVEPRSDGSYFAYALRRLIDHRLWLHPWATKGTKAVNKSALKFAVLLASFFLIGITISDLISIPISKYSSFFRDSFIVTIILYFSFILFVYFLHKRFSGKDSHIADKNFAALGYADPKQVDMEAEFYKFYAYRDENLPNFYVDINSAQYKQQPPEGAKWVTFYREAPPIPEYIKVIRTEDYDE
;
A
#
# COMPACT_ATOMS: atom_id res chain seq x y z
N MET A 1 -8.08 -15.81 16.79
CA MET A 1 -7.39 -14.67 16.16
C MET A 1 -8.34 -13.49 16.20
N SER A 2 -7.87 -12.32 16.61
CA SER A 2 -8.67 -11.09 16.57
C SER A 2 -8.99 -10.75 15.12
N ASP A 3 -10.25 -10.50 14.78
CA ASP A 3 -10.64 -10.08 13.43
C ASP A 3 -10.09 -8.67 13.06
N HIS A 4 -9.55 -7.96 14.05
CA HIS A 4 -9.04 -6.59 13.93
C HIS A 4 -7.59 -6.48 14.41
N TYR A 5 -6.83 -5.60 13.76
CA TYR A 5 -5.52 -5.19 14.25
C TYR A 5 -5.64 -4.37 15.54
N GLN A 6 -4.56 -4.31 16.29
CA GLN A 6 -4.44 -3.51 17.51
C GLN A 6 -3.63 -2.26 17.20
N ILE A 7 -3.69 -1.24 18.06
CA ILE A 7 -2.81 -0.08 17.95
C ILE A 7 -1.91 0.01 19.18
N ILE A 8 -0.62 0.24 18.97
CA ILE A 8 0.32 0.62 20.03
C ILE A 8 0.66 2.11 19.85
N THR A 9 0.47 2.91 20.88
CA THR A 9 0.80 4.34 20.90
C THR A 9 1.91 4.61 21.89
N GLY A 10 2.92 5.38 21.48
CA GLY A 10 4.06 5.68 22.34
C GLY A 10 5.27 6.25 21.59
N ILE A 11 6.41 6.22 22.26
CA ILE A 11 7.68 6.75 21.76
C ILE A 11 8.54 5.61 21.22
N VAL A 12 9.08 5.78 20.01
CA VAL A 12 10.04 4.84 19.42
C VAL A 12 11.36 4.89 20.20
N SER A 13 11.84 3.73 20.62
CA SER A 13 13.17 3.56 21.21
C SER A 13 13.89 2.34 20.62
N GLU A 14 15.22 2.28 20.76
CA GLU A 14 16.05 1.18 20.26
C GLU A 14 15.76 0.79 18.79
N LEU A 15 15.56 1.78 17.91
CA LEU A 15 15.33 1.55 16.50
C LEU A 15 16.56 0.95 15.80
N GLU A 16 16.39 -0.24 15.27
CA GLU A 16 17.30 -0.96 14.40
C GLU A 16 16.69 -1.05 12.99
N ILE A 17 17.46 -0.71 11.96
CA ILE A 17 17.04 -0.77 10.56
C ILE A 17 17.93 -1.78 9.83
N PHE A 18 17.32 -2.60 8.97
CA PHE A 18 18.01 -3.60 8.17
C PHE A 18 17.61 -3.46 6.71
N ASP A 19 18.62 -3.38 5.84
CA ASP A 19 18.39 -3.22 4.40
C ASP A 19 18.06 -4.53 3.70
N THR A 20 18.36 -5.67 4.33
CA THR A 20 18.11 -6.99 3.75
C THR A 20 17.38 -7.91 4.70
N GLU A 21 16.51 -8.74 4.12
CA GLU A 21 15.81 -9.80 4.83
C GLU A 21 16.79 -10.74 5.54
N GLN A 22 17.91 -11.07 4.89
CA GLN A 22 18.92 -11.96 5.45
C GLN A 22 19.54 -11.39 6.73
N GLN A 23 19.85 -10.09 6.76
CA GLN A 23 20.34 -9.43 7.97
C GLN A 23 19.28 -9.47 9.07
N PHE A 24 18.02 -9.13 8.74
CA PHE A 24 16.92 -9.13 9.70
C PHE A 24 16.68 -10.53 10.29
N LEU A 25 16.60 -11.57 9.45
CA LEU A 25 16.42 -12.96 9.87
C LEU A 25 17.62 -13.49 10.66
N LYS A 26 18.85 -13.11 10.28
CA LYS A 26 20.06 -13.48 11.02
C LYS A 26 20.05 -12.86 12.42
N THR A 27 19.70 -11.58 12.55
CA THR A 27 19.58 -10.91 13.84
C THR A 27 18.50 -11.53 14.71
N ARG A 28 17.33 -11.84 14.15
CA ARG A 28 16.26 -12.58 14.86
C ARG A 28 16.74 -13.94 15.36
N LYS A 29 17.42 -14.70 14.50
CA LYS A 29 17.97 -16.02 14.84
C LYS A 29 19.00 -15.93 15.96
N LEU A 30 19.88 -14.93 15.92
CA LEU A 30 20.85 -14.66 16.98
C LEU A 30 20.18 -14.24 18.30
N ALA A 31 19.05 -13.54 18.22
CA ALA A 31 18.23 -13.18 19.37
C ALA A 31 17.36 -14.34 19.91
N GLY A 32 17.47 -15.55 19.33
CA GLY A 32 16.70 -16.72 19.75
C GLY A 32 15.20 -16.65 19.40
N LEU A 33 14.81 -15.75 18.50
CA LEU A 33 13.41 -15.56 18.10
C LEU A 33 12.98 -16.62 17.07
N PRO A 34 11.70 -17.05 17.07
CA PRO A 34 11.18 -17.98 16.07
C PRO A 34 11.34 -17.47 14.64
N ALA A 35 11.55 -18.40 13.71
CA ALA A 35 11.64 -18.09 12.28
C ALA A 35 10.33 -17.45 11.79
N LEU A 36 10.45 -16.42 10.95
CA LEU A 36 9.31 -15.81 10.29
C LEU A 36 8.78 -16.75 9.22
N GLY A 37 7.47 -17.00 9.20
CA GLY A 37 6.86 -17.73 8.09
C GLY A 37 6.94 -16.93 6.79
N LEU A 38 7.14 -17.60 5.65
CA LEU A 38 7.17 -17.00 4.30
C LEU A 38 5.98 -16.07 4.00
N PHE A 39 4.82 -16.31 4.63
CA PHE A 39 3.61 -15.52 4.46
C PHE A 39 3.71 -14.11 5.07
N PHE A 40 4.53 -13.92 6.11
CA PHE A 40 4.63 -12.64 6.85
C PHE A 40 5.52 -11.60 6.19
N LEU A 41 6.46 -12.05 5.36
CA LEU A 41 7.35 -11.18 4.60
C LEU A 41 6.69 -10.71 3.30
N GLY A 42 5.44 -11.13 3.06
CA GLY A 42 4.74 -10.97 1.80
C GLY A 42 5.47 -11.69 0.67
N ASP A 43 4.85 -11.71 -0.50
CA ASP A 43 5.51 -12.03 -1.77
C ASP A 43 6.69 -11.07 -2.07
N VAL A 44 7.33 -10.36 -1.12
CA VAL A 44 8.51 -9.52 -1.36
C VAL A 44 9.63 -10.35 -1.98
N VAL A 45 9.86 -11.57 -1.48
CA VAL A 45 10.84 -12.52 -2.03
C VAL A 45 10.39 -13.11 -3.37
N ALA A 46 9.09 -13.42 -3.52
CA ALA A 46 8.55 -13.98 -4.76
C ALA A 46 8.51 -12.93 -5.88
N ALA A 47 8.15 -11.69 -5.57
CA ALA A 47 8.22 -10.53 -6.45
C ALA A 47 9.68 -10.23 -6.83
N ALA A 48 10.61 -10.22 -5.86
CA ALA A 48 12.04 -10.11 -6.14
C ALA A 48 12.56 -11.26 -7.02
N SER A 49 12.11 -12.49 -6.81
CA SER A 49 12.52 -13.64 -7.63
C SER A 49 11.97 -13.60 -9.06
N GLN A 50 10.75 -13.08 -9.26
CA GLN A 50 10.16 -12.91 -10.59
C GLN A 50 10.84 -11.78 -11.35
N LEU A 51 11.18 -10.69 -10.65
CA LEU A 51 11.88 -9.54 -11.22
C LEU A 51 13.34 -9.84 -11.58
N ASN A 52 14.00 -10.79 -10.91
CA ASN A 52 15.35 -11.28 -11.25
C ASN A 52 15.39 -12.16 -12.53
N THR A 53 14.24 -12.55 -13.11
CA THR A 53 14.19 -13.43 -14.29
C THR A 53 13.94 -12.69 -15.61
N THR A 54 13.67 -11.39 -15.56
CA THR A 54 13.56 -10.50 -16.71
C THR A 54 14.65 -9.43 -16.62
N ASP A 55 15.16 -8.94 -17.75
CA ASP A 55 16.16 -7.83 -17.82
C ASP A 55 15.70 -6.50 -17.16
N SER A 56 14.58 -6.50 -16.43
CA SER A 56 14.06 -5.45 -15.53
C SER A 56 14.85 -5.32 -14.22
N ASN A 57 16.18 -5.42 -14.26
CA ASN A 57 17.04 -5.39 -13.07
C ASN A 57 16.95 -4.07 -12.29
N GLU A 58 16.63 -2.95 -12.96
CA GLU A 58 16.52 -1.64 -12.31
C GLU A 58 15.27 -1.50 -11.43
N GLU A 59 14.09 -1.89 -11.91
CA GLU A 59 12.85 -1.81 -11.10
C GLU A 59 12.86 -2.81 -9.93
N ALA A 60 13.47 -3.99 -10.14
CA ALA A 60 13.73 -4.99 -9.11
C ALA A 60 14.66 -4.46 -8.02
N ALA A 61 15.78 -3.86 -8.44
CA ALA A 61 16.77 -3.30 -7.55
C ALA A 61 16.22 -2.06 -6.84
N GLU A 62 15.47 -1.20 -7.51
CA GLU A 62 14.81 -0.03 -6.91
C GLU A 62 13.79 -0.48 -5.85
N PHE A 63 13.02 -1.53 -6.12
CA PHE A 63 12.11 -2.12 -5.14
C PHE A 63 12.85 -2.70 -3.93
N LEU A 64 13.85 -3.56 -4.14
CA LEU A 64 14.63 -4.15 -3.06
C LEU A 64 15.39 -3.09 -2.25
N ASN A 65 15.88 -2.04 -2.90
CA ASN A 65 16.53 -0.90 -2.25
C ASN A 65 15.55 0.03 -1.53
N SER A 66 14.26 -0.01 -1.89
CA SER A 66 13.22 0.82 -1.27
C SER A 66 12.67 0.23 0.03
N VAL A 67 12.70 -1.10 0.18
CA VAL A 67 12.13 -1.79 1.34
C VAL A 67 13.17 -1.95 2.44
N GLN A 68 12.81 -1.57 3.66
CA GLN A 68 13.63 -1.76 4.86
C GLN A 68 12.85 -2.50 5.93
N TYR A 69 13.55 -3.39 6.60
CA TYR A 69 13.07 -4.05 7.80
C TYR A 69 13.45 -3.19 9.00
N PHE A 70 12.61 -3.16 10.01
CA PHE A 70 12.97 -2.50 11.25
C PHE A 70 12.53 -3.31 12.45
N ARG A 71 13.20 -3.02 13.55
CA ARG A 71 12.85 -3.45 14.89
C ARG A 71 12.98 -2.26 15.81
N CYS A 72 12.00 -2.04 16.65
CA CYS A 72 12.08 -1.02 17.69
C CYS A 72 11.35 -1.49 18.94
N LYS A 73 11.49 -0.70 20.00
CA LYS A 73 10.69 -0.82 21.20
C LYS A 73 9.73 0.36 21.31
N MET A 74 8.56 0.08 21.87
CA MET A 74 7.64 1.08 22.39
C MET A 74 7.26 0.62 23.80
N GLY A 75 7.82 1.28 24.82
CA GLY A 75 7.82 0.77 26.19
C GLY A 75 8.48 -0.61 26.29
N SER A 76 7.75 -1.59 26.82
CA SER A 76 8.19 -2.99 26.91
C SER A 76 7.89 -3.83 25.66
N ASN A 77 7.15 -3.27 24.68
CA ASN A 77 6.72 -4.01 23.49
C ASN A 77 7.79 -3.95 22.40
N ILE A 78 8.17 -5.11 21.88
CA ILE A 78 9.04 -5.21 20.70
C ILE A 78 8.17 -5.18 19.45
N ILE A 79 8.45 -4.25 18.55
CA ILE A 79 7.73 -4.06 17.30
C ILE A 79 8.69 -4.31 16.15
N GLU A 80 8.24 -5.10 15.19
CA GLU A 80 8.99 -5.44 13.99
C GLU A 80 8.13 -5.23 12.76
N GLY A 81 8.71 -4.79 11.67
CA GLY A 81 7.92 -4.53 10.47
C GLY A 81 8.77 -4.34 9.23
N ILE A 82 8.04 -4.13 8.14
CA ILE A 82 8.60 -3.91 6.81
C ILE A 82 7.91 -2.67 6.26
N PHE A 83 8.67 -1.63 6.00
CA PHE A 83 8.17 -0.43 5.34
C PHE A 83 9.10 -0.03 4.21
N CYS A 84 8.58 0.74 3.26
CA CYS A 84 9.44 1.42 2.32
C CYS A 84 10.14 2.59 3.00
N ARG A 85 11.47 2.51 3.09
CA ARG A 85 12.37 3.46 3.74
C ARG A 85 11.91 3.91 5.14
N VAL A 86 12.61 3.45 6.16
CA VAL A 86 12.36 3.83 7.55
C VAL A 86 13.13 5.10 7.86
N PHE A 87 12.42 6.19 8.15
CA PHE A 87 13.01 7.50 8.46
C PHE A 87 12.35 8.20 9.66
N PHE A 88 11.58 7.46 10.46
CA PHE A 88 11.30 7.86 11.83
C PHE A 88 12.51 7.53 12.72
N ASN A 89 12.64 8.24 13.84
CA ASN A 89 13.82 8.17 14.72
C ASN A 89 13.43 7.78 16.15
N ASN A 90 14.44 7.39 16.93
CA ASN A 90 14.28 7.28 18.37
C ASN A 90 13.81 8.63 18.95
N GLY A 91 12.78 8.60 19.79
CA GLY A 91 12.14 9.79 20.35
C GLY A 91 10.88 10.25 19.59
N ASP A 92 10.59 9.69 18.41
CA ASP A 92 9.36 10.02 17.70
C ASP A 92 8.13 9.41 18.38
N GLN A 93 7.11 10.22 18.63
CA GLN A 93 5.80 9.75 19.10
C GLN A 93 4.98 9.25 17.90
N VAL A 94 4.57 7.99 17.95
CA VAL A 94 3.91 7.30 16.83
C VAL A 94 2.76 6.41 17.32
N GLU A 95 1.89 6.08 16.39
CA GLU A 95 0.83 5.08 16.55
C GLU A 95 1.03 3.99 15.52
N VAL A 96 1.16 2.75 15.97
CA VAL A 96 1.49 1.62 15.12
C VAL A 96 0.32 0.64 15.10
N VAL A 97 -0.19 0.36 13.90
CA VAL A 97 -1.16 -0.72 13.68
C VAL A 97 -0.41 -2.05 13.66
N VAL A 98 -0.75 -2.93 14.60
CA VAL A 98 -0.01 -4.15 14.84
C VAL A 98 -0.87 -5.41 14.92
N GLU A 99 -0.25 -6.55 14.66
CA GLU A 99 -0.76 -7.87 15.00
C GLU A 99 0.17 -8.55 16.03
N PRO A 100 -0.37 -9.05 17.16
CA PRO A 100 0.44 -9.75 18.15
C PRO A 100 0.95 -11.09 17.59
N ARG A 101 2.17 -11.45 17.97
CA ARG A 101 2.83 -12.68 17.52
C ARG A 101 2.94 -13.70 18.64
N SER A 102 3.20 -14.96 18.26
CA SER A 102 3.36 -16.07 19.19
C SER A 102 4.62 -15.98 20.07
N ASP A 103 5.62 -15.20 19.66
CA ASP A 103 6.85 -14.94 20.40
C ASP A 103 6.74 -13.73 21.36
N GLY A 104 5.56 -13.12 21.45
CA GLY A 104 5.31 -11.96 22.31
C GLY A 104 5.74 -10.62 21.69
N SER A 105 6.32 -10.61 20.49
CA SER A 105 6.52 -9.36 19.73
C SER A 105 5.27 -9.00 18.92
N TYR A 106 5.32 -7.84 18.28
CA TYR A 106 4.23 -7.31 17.45
C TYR A 106 4.74 -7.07 16.04
N PHE A 107 3.93 -7.41 15.04
CA PHE A 107 4.23 -7.08 13.65
C PHE A 107 3.49 -5.82 13.22
N ALA A 108 4.21 -4.83 12.69
CA ALA A 108 3.66 -3.56 12.24
C ALA A 108 3.18 -3.63 10.79
N TYR A 109 1.93 -3.24 10.57
CA TYR A 109 1.30 -3.15 9.24
C TYR A 109 1.09 -1.71 8.77
N ALA A 110 1.00 -0.76 9.69
CA ALA A 110 0.99 0.67 9.40
C ALA A 110 1.57 1.44 10.58
N LEU A 111 2.17 2.59 10.31
CA LEU A 111 2.67 3.50 11.34
C LEU A 111 2.23 4.91 10.99
N ARG A 112 1.56 5.57 11.93
CA ARG A 112 1.09 6.95 11.83
C ARG A 112 1.93 7.83 12.75
N ARG A 113 2.50 8.91 12.21
CA ARG A 113 3.16 9.95 12.99
C ARG A 113 2.31 11.22 12.97
N LEU A 114 1.98 11.74 14.15
CA LEU A 114 1.01 12.82 14.30
C LEU A 114 1.60 14.20 13.95
N ILE A 115 2.86 14.45 14.30
CA ILE A 115 3.49 15.78 14.14
C ILE A 115 3.57 16.27 12.68
N ASP A 116 3.73 15.37 11.73
CA ASP A 116 3.92 15.69 10.31
C ASP A 116 2.97 14.93 9.38
N HIS A 117 1.94 14.31 9.96
CA HIS A 117 0.87 13.59 9.27
C HIS A 117 1.37 12.51 8.31
N ARG A 118 2.54 11.92 8.57
CA ARG A 118 3.06 10.81 7.78
C ARG A 118 2.43 9.49 8.18
N LEU A 119 2.12 8.70 7.16
CA LEU A 119 1.61 7.35 7.28
C LEU A 119 2.50 6.41 6.47
N TRP A 120 3.17 5.51 7.17
CA TRP A 120 3.83 4.35 6.57
C TRP A 120 2.82 3.22 6.49
N LEU A 121 2.76 2.58 5.33
CA LEU A 121 1.93 1.41 5.09
C LEU A 121 2.83 0.23 4.73
N HIS A 122 2.38 -0.96 5.10
CA HIS A 122 2.95 -2.20 4.58
C HIS A 122 3.02 -2.13 3.04
N PRO A 123 4.08 -2.67 2.40
CA PRO A 123 4.19 -2.70 0.95
C PRO A 123 2.90 -3.14 0.25
N TRP A 124 2.51 -2.41 -0.79
CA TRP A 124 1.29 -2.60 -1.60
C TRP A 124 -0.07 -2.51 -0.86
N ALA A 125 -0.09 -2.26 0.45
CA ALA A 125 -1.31 -2.08 1.23
C ALA A 125 -1.82 -0.62 1.19
N THR A 126 -1.80 0.02 0.02
CA THR A 126 -2.14 1.45 -0.18
C THR A 126 -3.59 1.71 -0.56
N LYS A 127 -4.32 0.69 -1.01
CA LYS A 127 -5.70 0.81 -1.52
C LYS A 127 -6.60 -0.28 -0.95
N GLY A 128 -7.78 0.13 -0.48
CA GLY A 128 -8.82 -0.79 -0.02
C GLY A 128 -9.42 -1.61 -1.17
N THR A 129 -10.08 -2.72 -0.86
CA THR A 129 -10.56 -3.68 -1.86
C THR A 129 -11.58 -3.08 -2.84
N LYS A 130 -12.47 -2.18 -2.40
CA LYS A 130 -13.42 -1.50 -3.32
C LYS A 130 -12.68 -0.48 -4.20
N ALA A 131 -11.70 0.23 -3.66
CA ALA A 131 -10.89 1.18 -4.42
C ALA A 131 -10.11 0.49 -5.55
N VAL A 132 -9.46 -0.65 -5.25
CA VAL A 132 -8.77 -1.46 -6.26
C VAL A 132 -9.73 -1.91 -7.36
N ASN A 133 -10.91 -2.46 -7.00
CA ASN A 133 -11.90 -2.90 -7.99
C ASN A 133 -12.37 -1.74 -8.88
N LYS A 134 -12.60 -0.56 -8.31
CA LYS A 134 -13.01 0.64 -9.05
C LYS A 134 -11.90 1.13 -9.99
N SER A 135 -10.66 1.14 -9.53
CA SER A 135 -9.49 1.51 -10.36
C SER A 135 -9.29 0.51 -11.50
N ALA A 136 -9.34 -0.80 -11.20
CA ALA A 136 -9.21 -1.87 -12.18
C ALA A 136 -10.25 -1.77 -13.29
N LEU A 137 -11.51 -1.53 -12.94
CA LEU A 137 -12.59 -1.38 -13.90
C LEU A 137 -12.40 -0.14 -14.78
N LYS A 138 -12.06 1.01 -14.18
CA LYS A 138 -11.78 2.25 -14.93
C LYS A 138 -10.64 2.05 -15.93
N PHE A 139 -9.54 1.43 -15.49
CA PHE A 139 -8.39 1.16 -16.35
C PHE A 139 -8.73 0.19 -17.48
N ALA A 140 -9.46 -0.89 -17.18
CA ALA A 140 -9.91 -1.86 -18.18
C ALA A 140 -10.83 -1.23 -19.24
N VAL A 141 -11.79 -0.41 -18.83
CA VAL A 141 -12.69 0.29 -19.76
C VAL A 141 -11.93 1.31 -20.60
N LEU A 142 -11.01 2.08 -20.00
CA LEU A 142 -10.19 3.05 -20.72
C LEU A 142 -9.32 2.37 -21.78
N LEU A 143 -8.62 1.30 -21.43
CA LEU A 143 -7.79 0.56 -22.38
C LEU A 143 -8.63 -0.11 -23.48
N ALA A 144 -9.75 -0.74 -23.11
CA ALA A 144 -10.66 -1.34 -24.06
C ALA A 144 -11.29 -0.30 -25.00
N SER A 145 -11.53 0.93 -24.54
CA SER A 145 -12.08 2.00 -25.39
C SER A 145 -11.17 2.35 -26.57
N PHE A 146 -9.84 2.38 -26.36
CA PHE A 146 -8.88 2.56 -27.45
C PHE A 146 -8.93 1.41 -28.46
N PHE A 147 -9.07 0.18 -27.97
CA PHE A 147 -9.21 -1.00 -28.83
C PHE A 147 -10.50 -0.97 -29.66
N LEU A 148 -11.62 -0.55 -29.05
CA LEU A 148 -12.89 -0.40 -29.73
C LEU A 148 -12.85 0.67 -30.82
N ILE A 149 -12.21 1.82 -30.56
CA ILE A 149 -12.00 2.87 -31.56
C ILE A 149 -11.26 2.29 -32.78
N GLY A 150 -10.17 1.55 -32.57
CA GLY A 150 -9.42 0.91 -33.65
C GLY A 150 -10.27 -0.03 -34.49
N ILE A 151 -11.08 -0.89 -33.86
CA ILE A 151 -11.97 -1.81 -34.57
C ILE A 151 -13.05 -1.05 -35.36
N THR A 152 -13.69 -0.04 -34.75
CA THR A 152 -14.74 0.74 -35.44
C THR A 152 -14.22 1.49 -36.67
N ILE A 153 -12.98 2.00 -36.64
CA ILE A 153 -12.34 2.62 -37.79
C ILE A 153 -12.08 1.58 -38.89
N SER A 154 -11.57 0.41 -38.52
CA SER A 154 -11.35 -0.71 -39.46
C SER A 154 -12.65 -1.15 -40.14
N ASP A 155 -13.74 -1.26 -39.36
CA ASP A 155 -15.06 -1.61 -39.88
C ASP A 155 -15.58 -0.53 -40.84
N LEU A 156 -15.44 0.76 -40.50
CA LEU A 156 -15.87 1.88 -41.35
C LEU A 156 -15.17 1.90 -42.71
N ILE A 157 -13.86 1.59 -42.76
CA ILE A 157 -13.09 1.47 -44.00
C ILE A 157 -13.55 0.27 -44.85
N SER A 158 -14.02 -0.80 -44.20
CA SER A 158 -14.41 -2.05 -44.84
C SER A 158 -15.82 -2.03 -45.45
N ILE A 159 -16.70 -1.12 -45.00
CA ILE A 159 -18.07 -0.94 -45.51
C ILE A 159 -18.14 -0.72 -47.03
N PRO A 160 -17.40 0.23 -47.65
CA PRO A 160 -17.47 0.45 -49.11
C PRO A 160 -16.91 -0.72 -49.94
N ILE A 161 -16.13 -1.63 -49.33
CA ILE A 161 -15.48 -2.77 -49.99
C ILE A 161 -16.38 -4.01 -49.95
N SER A 162 -17.22 -4.14 -48.91
CA SER A 162 -18.01 -5.34 -48.67
C SER A 162 -19.44 -5.22 -49.22
N LYS A 163 -19.82 -6.13 -50.13
CA LYS A 163 -21.16 -6.18 -50.75
C LYS A 163 -22.20 -6.95 -49.92
N TYR A 164 -21.83 -7.40 -48.72
CA TYR A 164 -22.56 -8.39 -47.93
C TYR A 164 -23.03 -7.81 -46.58
N SER A 165 -24.33 -7.50 -46.49
CA SER A 165 -24.98 -6.97 -45.28
C SER A 165 -24.93 -7.91 -44.07
N SER A 166 -24.90 -9.23 -44.28
CA SER A 166 -24.83 -10.22 -43.19
C SER A 166 -23.47 -10.23 -42.48
N PHE A 167 -22.38 -10.03 -43.21
CA PHE A 167 -21.01 -10.02 -42.68
C PHE A 167 -20.81 -8.92 -41.63
N PHE A 168 -21.40 -7.75 -41.86
CA PHE A 168 -21.31 -6.62 -40.93
C PHE A 168 -21.98 -6.89 -39.58
N ARG A 169 -23.18 -7.48 -39.60
CA ARG A 169 -23.91 -7.83 -38.37
C ARG A 169 -23.15 -8.88 -37.55
N ASP A 170 -22.62 -9.89 -38.22
CA ASP A 170 -21.92 -10.98 -37.53
C ASP A 170 -20.56 -10.51 -36.99
N SER A 171 -19.84 -9.64 -37.74
CA SER A 171 -18.63 -8.96 -37.27
C SER A 171 -18.90 -8.11 -36.03
N PHE A 172 -19.98 -7.32 -36.04
CA PHE A 172 -20.35 -6.46 -34.90
C PHE A 172 -20.60 -7.26 -33.61
N ILE A 173 -21.27 -8.42 -33.72
CA ILE A 173 -21.50 -9.32 -32.58
C ILE A 173 -20.17 -9.87 -32.04
N VAL A 174 -19.28 -10.33 -32.92
CA VAL A 174 -17.95 -10.83 -32.54
C VAL A 174 -17.13 -9.74 -31.87
N THR A 175 -17.15 -8.52 -32.40
CA THR A 175 -16.46 -7.35 -31.82
C THR A 175 -16.95 -7.04 -30.40
N ILE A 176 -18.26 -7.08 -30.15
CA ILE A 176 -18.82 -6.88 -28.81
C ILE A 176 -18.33 -7.97 -27.84
N ILE A 177 -18.34 -9.23 -28.26
CA ILE A 177 -17.88 -10.35 -27.42
C ILE A 177 -16.39 -10.22 -27.09
N LEU A 178 -15.56 -9.88 -28.08
CA LEU A 178 -14.13 -9.66 -27.90
C LEU A 178 -13.86 -8.45 -26.98
N TYR A 179 -14.62 -7.37 -27.13
CA TYR A 179 -14.53 -6.19 -26.27
C TYR A 179 -14.80 -6.52 -24.81
N PHE A 180 -15.91 -7.20 -24.50
CA PHE A 180 -16.22 -7.59 -23.12
C PHE A 180 -15.20 -8.60 -22.56
N SER A 181 -14.75 -9.55 -23.38
CA SER A 181 -13.71 -10.50 -22.99
C SER A 181 -12.40 -9.80 -22.66
N PHE A 182 -12.02 -8.78 -23.45
CA PHE A 182 -10.83 -7.97 -23.21
C PHE A 182 -10.94 -7.13 -21.94
N ILE A 183 -12.10 -6.50 -21.68
CA ILE A 183 -12.35 -5.80 -20.40
C ILE A 183 -12.15 -6.75 -19.22
N LEU A 184 -12.78 -7.93 -19.27
CA LEU A 184 -12.65 -8.92 -18.20
C LEU A 184 -11.20 -9.35 -18.01
N PHE A 185 -10.49 -9.63 -19.11
CA PHE A 185 -9.08 -10.01 -19.08
C PHE A 185 -8.20 -8.94 -18.42
N VAL A 186 -8.31 -7.68 -18.86
CA VAL A 186 -7.55 -6.55 -18.29
C VAL A 186 -7.95 -6.31 -16.83
N TYR A 187 -9.24 -6.39 -16.50
CA TYR A 187 -9.73 -6.25 -15.13
C TYR A 187 -9.12 -7.30 -14.20
N PHE A 188 -9.13 -8.58 -14.60
CA PHE A 188 -8.56 -9.66 -13.79
C PHE A 188 -7.04 -9.55 -13.68
N LEU A 189 -6.34 -9.18 -14.74
CA LEU A 189 -4.89 -8.91 -14.69
C LEU A 189 -4.58 -7.80 -13.69
N HIS A 190 -5.20 -6.63 -13.84
CA HIS A 190 -4.96 -5.49 -12.95
C HIS A 190 -5.31 -5.83 -11.50
N LYS A 191 -6.45 -6.48 -11.27
CA LYS A 191 -6.87 -6.93 -9.93
C LYS A 191 -5.86 -7.92 -9.32
N ARG A 192 -5.29 -8.82 -10.11
CA ARG A 192 -4.29 -9.78 -9.64
C ARG A 192 -2.98 -9.10 -9.22
N PHE A 193 -2.58 -8.03 -9.90
CA PHE A 193 -1.35 -7.29 -9.58
C PHE A 193 -1.55 -6.29 -8.44
N SER A 194 -2.62 -5.49 -8.46
CA SER A 194 -2.83 -4.39 -7.50
C SER A 194 -3.70 -4.78 -6.30
N GLY A 195 -4.34 -5.96 -6.31
CA GLY A 195 -5.33 -6.34 -5.29
C GLY A 195 -4.85 -7.29 -4.20
N LYS A 196 -3.63 -7.84 -4.29
CA LYS A 196 -3.13 -8.87 -3.37
C LYS A 196 -3.21 -8.45 -1.91
N ASP A 197 -2.75 -7.23 -1.62
CA ASP A 197 -2.65 -6.72 -0.24
C ASP A 197 -3.79 -5.77 0.13
N SER A 198 -4.84 -5.70 -0.70
CA SER A 198 -5.99 -4.82 -0.45
C SER A 198 -6.77 -5.20 0.81
N HIS A 199 -6.74 -6.48 1.22
CA HIS A 199 -7.34 -6.93 2.48
C HIS A 199 -6.53 -6.49 3.71
N ILE A 200 -5.20 -6.38 3.57
CA ILE A 200 -4.33 -5.82 4.62
C ILE A 200 -4.62 -4.32 4.73
N ALA A 201 -4.74 -3.62 3.60
CA ALA A 201 -5.12 -2.22 3.54
C ALA A 201 -6.50 -1.97 4.21
N ASP A 202 -7.52 -2.77 3.89
CA ASP A 202 -8.84 -2.70 4.52
C ASP A 202 -8.74 -2.76 6.06
N LYS A 203 -7.93 -3.69 6.60
CA LYS A 203 -7.72 -3.84 8.05
C LYS A 203 -6.95 -2.67 8.65
N ASN A 204 -5.91 -2.18 7.95
CA ASN A 204 -5.15 -1.00 8.37
C ASN A 204 -6.02 0.23 8.47
N PHE A 205 -6.80 0.53 7.43
CA PHE A 205 -7.69 1.70 7.43
C PHE A 205 -8.83 1.55 8.44
N ALA A 206 -9.33 0.34 8.67
CA ALA A 206 -10.30 0.08 9.73
C ALA A 206 -9.71 0.31 11.12
N ALA A 207 -8.46 -0.09 11.36
CA ALA A 207 -7.77 0.15 12.62
C ALA A 207 -7.51 1.64 12.85
N LEU A 208 -7.12 2.37 11.80
CA LEU A 208 -6.87 3.81 11.82
C LEU A 208 -8.16 4.67 11.87
N GLY A 209 -9.34 4.05 11.85
CA GLY A 209 -10.63 4.73 12.04
C GLY A 209 -11.25 5.35 10.79
N TYR A 210 -10.81 4.97 9.58
CA TYR A 210 -11.46 5.44 8.36
C TYR A 210 -12.91 4.92 8.26
N ALA A 211 -13.84 5.80 7.90
CA ALA A 211 -15.28 5.47 7.88
C ALA A 211 -15.67 4.41 6.82
N ASP A 212 -15.04 4.42 5.64
CA ASP A 212 -15.17 3.34 4.64
C ASP A 212 -13.78 2.83 4.22
N PRO A 213 -13.18 1.94 5.03
CA PRO A 213 -11.83 1.41 4.81
C PRO A 213 -11.62 0.84 3.41
N LYS A 214 -12.66 0.22 2.85
CA LYS A 214 -12.59 -0.45 1.55
C LYS A 214 -12.49 0.50 0.38
N GLN A 215 -12.97 1.74 0.55
CA GLN A 215 -12.96 2.77 -0.48
C GLN A 215 -11.73 3.69 -0.41
N VAL A 216 -10.92 3.59 0.64
CA VAL A 216 -9.71 4.40 0.79
C VAL A 216 -8.72 4.09 -0.32
N ASP A 217 -8.20 5.16 -0.93
CA ASP A 217 -7.15 5.11 -1.94
C ASP A 217 -6.08 6.14 -1.55
N MET A 218 -5.05 5.67 -0.83
CA MET A 218 -4.02 6.56 -0.31
C MET A 218 -3.13 7.14 -1.40
N GLU A 219 -3.03 6.47 -2.55
CA GLU A 219 -2.31 7.02 -3.70
C GLU A 219 -3.08 8.20 -4.29
N ALA A 220 -4.39 8.07 -4.45
CA ALA A 220 -5.22 9.18 -4.91
C ALA A 220 -5.22 10.35 -3.92
N GLU A 221 -5.21 10.08 -2.61
CA GLU A 221 -5.06 11.12 -1.58
C GLU A 221 -3.68 11.80 -1.67
N PHE A 222 -2.62 11.03 -1.84
CA PHE A 222 -1.27 11.54 -2.05
C PHE A 222 -1.17 12.45 -3.29
N TYR A 223 -1.73 12.02 -4.42
CA TYR A 223 -1.75 12.85 -5.64
C TYR A 223 -2.53 14.14 -5.43
N LYS A 224 -3.67 14.10 -4.73
CA LYS A 224 -4.43 15.31 -4.38
C LYS A 224 -3.64 16.23 -3.46
N PHE A 225 -2.92 15.69 -2.50
CA PHE A 225 -2.06 16.46 -1.60
C PHE A 225 -0.98 17.25 -2.37
N TYR A 226 -0.30 16.60 -3.32
CA TYR A 226 0.70 17.28 -4.14
C TYR A 226 0.10 18.24 -5.18
N ALA A 227 -1.01 17.86 -5.81
CA ALA A 227 -1.65 18.69 -6.84
C ALA A 227 -2.33 19.95 -6.26
N TYR A 228 -2.88 19.86 -5.06
CA TYR A 228 -3.58 20.94 -4.37
C TYR A 228 -2.86 21.34 -3.09
N ARG A 229 -1.52 21.47 -3.16
CA ARG A 229 -0.69 21.99 -2.07
C ARG A 229 -1.06 23.45 -1.78
N ASP A 230 -2.25 23.66 -1.24
CA ASP A 230 -2.73 24.95 -0.77
C ASP A 230 -2.32 25.06 0.69
N GLU A 231 -1.23 25.79 0.90
CA GLU A 231 -0.63 26.07 2.21
C GLU A 231 -1.60 26.82 3.15
N ASN A 232 -2.78 27.23 2.66
CA ASN A 232 -3.80 27.98 3.41
C ASN A 232 -5.01 27.15 3.86
N LEU A 233 -5.01 25.82 3.70
CA LEU A 233 -6.12 24.98 4.17
C LEU A 233 -6.19 24.96 5.72
N PRO A 234 -7.26 25.45 6.34
CA PRO A 234 -7.32 25.74 7.79
C PRO A 234 -7.30 24.50 8.71
N ASN A 235 -7.50 23.30 8.17
CA ASN A 235 -7.51 22.05 8.95
C ASN A 235 -6.18 21.28 8.89
N PHE A 236 -5.16 21.81 8.20
CA PHE A 236 -3.86 21.16 8.08
C PHE A 236 -2.93 21.66 9.19
N TYR A 237 -3.12 21.16 10.42
CA TYR A 237 -2.18 21.37 11.52
C TYR A 237 -0.92 20.51 11.32
N VAL A 238 -0.22 20.71 10.22
CA VAL A 238 1.16 20.28 10.09
C VAL A 238 2.01 21.50 10.41
N ASP A 239 2.91 21.38 11.37
CA ASP A 239 3.97 22.37 11.52
C ASP A 239 4.91 22.24 10.32
N ILE A 240 4.59 22.96 9.25
CA ILE A 240 5.39 23.02 8.02
C ILE A 240 6.81 23.55 8.27
N ASN A 241 7.03 24.18 9.43
CA ASN A 241 8.34 24.67 9.83
C ASN A 241 9.16 23.66 10.63
N SER A 242 8.55 22.57 11.10
CA SER A 242 9.25 21.51 11.84
C SER A 242 10.37 20.89 11.00
N ALA A 243 11.47 20.55 11.67
CA ALA A 243 12.58 19.85 11.03
C ALA A 243 12.14 18.49 10.47
N GLN A 244 11.20 17.82 11.13
CA GLN A 244 10.64 16.54 10.68
C GLN A 244 9.79 16.67 9.40
N TYR A 245 8.99 17.74 9.25
CA TYR A 245 8.24 17.95 8.01
C TYR A 245 9.14 18.33 6.84
N LYS A 246 10.14 19.18 7.08
CA LYS A 246 11.13 19.59 6.07
C LYS A 246 12.05 18.46 5.64
N GLN A 247 12.13 17.37 6.40
CA GLN A 247 12.87 16.18 6.01
C GLN A 247 12.26 15.59 4.75
N GLN A 248 12.94 15.75 3.62
CA GLN A 248 12.47 15.12 2.38
C GLN A 248 12.49 13.60 2.57
N PRO A 249 11.44 12.89 2.11
CA PRO A 249 11.48 11.44 2.06
C PRO A 249 12.74 11.01 1.30
N PRO A 250 13.53 10.06 1.82
CA PRO A 250 14.77 9.64 1.17
C PRO A 250 14.49 9.07 -0.22
N GLU A 251 15.49 9.11 -1.08
CA GLU A 251 15.36 8.59 -2.45
C GLU A 251 14.89 7.14 -2.46
N GLY A 252 13.85 6.86 -3.25
CA GLY A 252 13.19 5.56 -3.32
C GLY A 252 12.15 5.29 -2.23
N ALA A 253 11.80 6.25 -1.36
CA ALA A 253 10.70 6.08 -0.41
C ALA A 253 9.34 6.02 -1.13
N LYS A 254 8.84 4.80 -1.35
CA LYS A 254 7.48 4.52 -1.88
C LYS A 254 6.52 4.26 -0.72
N TRP A 255 5.20 4.29 -0.95
CA TRP A 255 4.16 3.91 0.03
C TRP A 255 4.21 4.57 1.41
N VAL A 256 4.89 5.72 1.50
CA VAL A 256 4.77 6.66 2.61
C VAL A 256 3.97 7.84 2.11
N THR A 257 2.86 8.12 2.77
CA THR A 257 1.89 9.11 2.35
C THR A 257 1.61 10.12 3.45
N PHE A 258 0.91 11.18 3.10
CA PHE A 258 0.34 12.13 4.05
C PHE A 258 -1.14 11.85 4.17
N TYR A 259 -1.63 11.68 5.40
CA TYR A 259 -3.07 11.68 5.64
C TYR A 259 -3.54 13.12 5.90
N ARG A 260 -4.78 13.43 5.50
CA ARG A 260 -5.30 14.80 5.61
C ARG A 260 -5.91 15.10 6.97
N GLU A 261 -6.64 14.14 7.52
CA GLU A 261 -7.29 14.21 8.82
C GLU A 261 -7.03 12.87 9.51
N ALA A 262 -6.49 12.89 10.73
CA ALA A 262 -6.36 11.68 11.54
C ALA A 262 -7.76 11.30 12.06
N PRO A 263 -8.39 10.21 11.58
CA PRO A 263 -9.64 9.78 12.17
C PRO A 263 -9.40 9.35 13.63
N PRO A 264 -10.39 9.54 14.52
CA PRO A 264 -10.32 9.00 15.86
C PRO A 264 -10.27 7.47 15.79
N ILE A 265 -9.43 6.87 16.63
CA ILE A 265 -9.34 5.41 16.72
C ILE A 265 -10.69 4.88 17.24
N PRO A 266 -11.33 3.91 16.55
CA PRO A 266 -12.61 3.38 16.98
C PRO A 266 -12.53 2.64 18.32
N GLU A 267 -13.57 2.70 19.14
CA GLU A 267 -13.61 2.06 20.47
C GLU A 267 -13.43 0.53 20.44
N TYR A 268 -13.76 -0.11 19.32
CA TYR A 268 -13.59 -1.56 19.15
C TYR A 268 -12.14 -1.98 18.88
N ILE A 269 -11.24 -1.03 18.59
CA ILE A 269 -9.82 -1.30 18.39
C ILE A 269 -9.12 -1.27 19.76
N LYS A 270 -8.43 -2.35 20.07
CA LYS A 270 -7.59 -2.40 21.28
C LYS A 270 -6.39 -1.47 21.10
N VAL A 271 -6.30 -0.46 21.96
CA VAL A 271 -5.17 0.47 22.03
C VAL A 271 -4.31 0.14 23.24
N ILE A 272 -3.02 -0.08 23.00
CA ILE A 272 -1.99 -0.27 24.03
C ILE A 272 -1.20 1.04 24.10
N ARG A 273 -1.35 1.79 25.18
CA ARG A 273 -0.54 2.98 25.43
C ARG A 273 0.71 2.54 26.19
N THR A 274 1.88 2.98 25.73
CA THR A 274 3.15 2.67 26.39
C THR A 274 3.63 3.83 27.27
N GLU A 275 2.89 4.93 27.26
CA GLU A 275 2.97 6.02 28.23
C GLU A 275 2.14 5.64 29.46
N ASP A 276 2.54 4.57 30.16
CA ASP A 276 2.13 4.43 31.55
C ASP A 276 2.98 5.43 32.34
N TYR A 277 2.32 6.42 32.92
CA TYR A 277 2.89 7.21 34.00
C TYR A 277 3.34 6.23 35.08
N ASP A 278 4.64 6.23 35.38
CA ASP A 278 5.13 5.73 36.65
C ASP A 278 4.39 6.53 37.75
N GLU A 279 3.34 5.96 38.34
CA GLU A 279 2.88 6.27 39.70
C GLU A 279 3.46 5.27 40.70
#